data_AF-A0A9Q8LIN5-F1
#
_entry.id   AF-A0A9Q8LIN5-F1
#
_cell.length_a   1.000
_cell.length_b   1.000
_cell.length_c   1.000
_cell.angle_alpha   90.00
_cell.angle_beta   90.00
_cell.angle_gamma   90.00
#
_symmetry.space_group_name_H-M   'P 1'
#
loop_
_entity.id
_entity.type
_entity.pdbx_description
1 polymer ?
#
loop_
_entity_poly.entity_id
_entity_poly.type
_entity_poly.pdbx_seq_one_letter_code
_entity_poly.pdbx_strand_id
1 'polypeptide(L)'
;MRLINTKTLKLSEFPDSRCPKYAILSHTWGSKEVALSDWQRLEYRATRKGFAKIAGLCKLASSVYSLDYAWVDTCCIDKSSSADLSEGINSMYRYYEEAAVCIVYMSDVPASCNALEDKAVNQSRWFTRGWTLQELLVPKHVAFFGQGWNLLGILSSNSKRGEAKSIAEYTNIPEEVLKHVKRPSG
;
A
#
# COMPACT_ATOMS: atom_id res chain seq x y z
N MET A 1 -5.54 12.86 -10.06
CA MET A 1 -5.53 11.88 -8.93
C MET A 1 -6.08 12.49 -7.62
N ARG A 2 -6.81 11.72 -6.82
CA ARG A 2 -7.22 12.07 -5.44
C ARG A 2 -6.27 11.50 -4.38
N LEU A 3 -6.01 12.26 -3.33
CA LEU A 3 -5.16 11.89 -2.20
C LEU A 3 -5.80 12.27 -0.86
N ILE A 4 -5.51 11.49 0.18
CA ILE A 4 -5.93 11.74 1.57
C ILE A 4 -4.83 12.55 2.25
N ASN A 5 -5.18 13.72 2.79
CA ASN A 5 -4.27 14.48 3.63
C ASN A 5 -4.08 13.77 4.98
N THR A 6 -2.84 13.47 5.35
CA THR A 6 -2.52 12.61 6.49
C THR A 6 -2.83 13.23 7.86
N LYS A 7 -2.93 14.56 7.92
CA LYS A 7 -3.24 15.31 9.16
C LYS A 7 -4.74 15.51 9.35
N THR A 8 -5.44 15.88 8.28
CA THR A 8 -6.87 16.24 8.33
C THR A 8 -7.80 15.10 7.92
N LEU A 9 -7.26 14.03 7.33
CA LEU A 9 -8.02 12.91 6.76
C LEU A 9 -9.04 13.34 5.69
N LYS A 10 -8.88 14.54 5.11
CA LYS A 10 -9.70 15.03 4.00
C LYS A 10 -9.12 14.60 2.67
N LEU A 11 -9.98 14.35 1.69
CA LEU A 11 -9.58 14.12 0.32
C LEU A 11 -9.25 15.45 -0.36
N SER A 12 -8.25 15.44 -1.21
CA SER A 12 -7.86 16.56 -2.07
C SER A 12 -7.52 16.03 -3.45
N GLU A 13 -7.90 16.77 -4.48
CA GLU A 13 -7.67 16.40 -5.86
C GLU A 13 -6.49 17.18 -6.43
N PHE A 14 -5.64 16.47 -7.15
CA PHE A 14 -4.43 17.00 -7.76
C PHE A 14 -4.39 16.62 -9.25
N PRO A 15 -4.05 17.55 -10.14
CA PRO A 15 -3.70 17.20 -11.50
C PRO A 15 -2.37 16.43 -11.51
N ASP A 16 -2.19 15.56 -12.48
CA ASP A 16 -1.00 14.70 -12.58
C ASP A 16 0.31 15.49 -12.60
N SER A 17 0.33 16.65 -13.26
CA SER A 17 1.51 17.53 -13.35
C SER A 17 1.93 18.19 -12.03
N ARG A 18 1.08 18.17 -11.01
CA ARG A 18 1.34 18.79 -9.69
C ARG A 18 0.99 17.83 -8.54
N CYS A 19 1.13 16.54 -8.78
CA CYS A 19 0.94 15.54 -7.75
C CYS A 19 2.04 15.66 -6.66
N PRO A 20 1.68 15.87 -5.38
CA PRO A 20 2.66 15.88 -4.29
C PRO A 20 3.20 14.47 -4.03
N LYS A 21 4.31 14.33 -3.30
CA LYS A 21 4.75 13.00 -2.83
C LYS A 21 3.72 12.40 -1.87
N TYR A 22 3.44 11.12 -2.02
CA TYR A 22 2.48 10.39 -1.20
C TYR A 22 2.95 8.98 -0.86
N ALA A 23 2.38 8.41 0.21
CA ALA A 23 2.46 6.99 0.49
C ALA A 23 1.27 6.27 -0.17
N ILE A 24 1.48 5.08 -0.72
CA ILE A 24 0.41 4.26 -1.30
C ILE A 24 0.15 3.04 -0.43
N LEU A 25 -1.12 2.69 -0.21
CA LEU A 25 -1.49 1.49 0.57
C LEU A 25 -1.80 0.32 -0.35
N SER A 26 -1.04 -0.76 -0.18
CA SER A 26 -1.35 -2.08 -0.70
C SER A 26 -1.92 -2.95 0.43
N HIS A 27 -3.09 -3.56 0.21
CA HIS A 27 -3.72 -4.38 1.25
C HIS A 27 -4.70 -5.42 0.69
N THR A 28 -5.05 -6.40 1.51
CA THR A 28 -6.16 -7.33 1.20
C THR A 28 -7.48 -6.75 1.68
N TRP A 29 -8.44 -6.58 0.77
CA TRP A 29 -9.76 -6.04 1.11
C TRP A 29 -10.45 -6.97 2.11
N GLY A 30 -10.89 -6.40 3.23
CA GLY A 30 -11.69 -7.10 4.24
C GLY A 30 -13.21 -6.92 4.05
N SER A 31 -14.01 -7.57 4.89
CA SER A 31 -15.48 -7.49 4.87
C SER A 31 -16.07 -6.13 5.28
N LYS A 32 -15.24 -5.15 5.68
CA LYS A 32 -15.66 -3.82 6.16
C LYS A 32 -14.72 -2.70 5.67
N GLU A 33 -14.35 -2.75 4.39
CA GLU A 33 -13.62 -1.65 3.76
C GLU A 33 -14.46 -0.36 3.74
N VAL A 34 -13.78 0.78 3.79
CA VAL A 34 -14.42 2.10 3.70
C VAL A 34 -14.36 2.53 2.24
N ALA A 35 -15.54 2.70 1.62
CA ALA A 35 -15.63 3.25 0.28
C ALA A 35 -15.47 4.77 0.30
N LEU A 36 -15.15 5.37 -0.85
CA LEU A 36 -15.08 6.83 -1.04
C LEU A 36 -16.30 7.57 -0.44
N SER A 37 -17.52 7.07 -0.69
CA SER A 37 -18.77 7.66 -0.21
C SER A 37 -18.87 7.67 1.32
N ASP A 38 -18.37 6.63 1.98
CA ASP A 38 -18.29 6.55 3.44
C ASP A 38 -17.17 7.46 3.97
N TRP A 39 -16.05 7.58 3.25
CA TRP A 39 -14.95 8.45 3.64
C TRP A 39 -15.35 9.92 3.60
N GLN A 40 -16.21 10.36 2.69
CA GLN A 40 -16.65 11.77 2.66
C GLN A 40 -17.53 12.16 3.86
N ARG A 41 -18.20 11.19 4.52
CA ARG A 41 -19.10 11.45 5.65
C ARG A 41 -18.38 11.22 6.98
N LEU A 42 -17.90 12.30 7.60
CA LEU A 42 -17.14 12.29 8.87
C LEU A 42 -17.77 11.41 9.98
N GLU A 43 -19.10 11.41 10.09
CA GLU A 43 -19.88 10.67 11.10
C GLU A 43 -19.78 9.14 10.95
N TYR A 44 -19.53 8.65 9.72
CA TYR A 44 -19.45 7.21 9.42
C TYR A 44 -18.02 6.66 9.48
N ARG A 45 -17.02 7.54 9.60
CA ARG A 45 -15.60 7.17 9.62
C ARG A 45 -15.25 6.37 10.87
N ALA A 46 -15.62 6.86 12.05
CA ALA A 46 -15.16 6.31 13.33
C ALA A 46 -15.63 4.87 13.63
N THR A 47 -16.72 4.42 13.01
CA THR A 47 -17.35 3.11 13.32
C THR A 47 -16.88 1.96 12.42
N ARG A 48 -16.08 2.24 11.39
CA ARG A 48 -15.64 1.24 10.40
C ARG A 48 -14.21 0.76 10.68
N LYS A 49 -13.99 -0.56 10.64
CA LYS A 49 -12.64 -1.14 10.78
C LYS A 49 -11.65 -0.62 9.72
N GLY A 50 -12.12 -0.35 8.50
CA GLY A 50 -11.28 0.24 7.45
C GLY A 50 -10.78 1.66 7.78
N PHE A 51 -11.45 2.40 8.67
CA PHE A 51 -10.96 3.71 9.12
C PHE A 51 -9.71 3.59 9.98
N ALA A 52 -9.68 2.66 10.93
CA ALA A 52 -8.49 2.44 11.76
C ALA A 52 -7.25 2.11 10.91
N LYS A 53 -7.45 1.37 9.81
CA LYS A 53 -6.40 1.07 8.84
C LYS A 53 -5.91 2.32 8.12
N ILE A 54 -6.80 3.14 7.57
CA ILE A 54 -6.39 4.35 6.84
C ILE A 54 -5.80 5.40 7.79
N ALA A 55 -6.31 5.50 9.02
CA ALA A 55 -5.73 6.34 10.07
C ALA A 55 -4.31 5.87 10.44
N GLY A 56 -4.11 4.55 10.57
CA GLY A 56 -2.78 3.95 10.78
C GLY A 56 -1.82 4.28 9.63
N LEU A 57 -2.27 4.14 8.38
CA LEU A 57 -1.52 4.54 7.19
C LEU A 57 -1.15 6.03 7.25
N CYS A 58 -2.10 6.92 7.51
CA CYS A 58 -1.87 8.36 7.56
C CYS A 58 -0.87 8.73 8.67
N LYS A 59 -1.00 8.11 9.85
CA LYS A 59 -0.06 8.28 10.96
C LYS A 59 1.34 7.84 10.55
N LEU A 60 1.47 6.68 9.92
CA LEU A 60 2.75 6.13 9.47
C LEU A 60 3.39 7.02 8.38
N ALA A 61 2.61 7.39 7.37
CA ALA A 61 3.05 8.29 6.29
C ALA A 61 3.57 9.62 6.83
N SER A 62 2.84 10.23 7.77
CA SER A 62 3.22 11.51 8.37
C SER A 62 4.42 11.40 9.32
N SER A 63 4.39 10.47 10.28
CA SER A 63 5.38 10.42 11.38
C SER A 63 6.69 9.72 11.02
N VAL A 64 6.67 8.73 10.13
CA VAL A 64 7.87 7.96 9.77
C VAL A 64 8.44 8.42 8.44
N TYR A 65 7.57 8.71 7.47
CA TYR A 65 8.00 9.06 6.10
C TYR A 65 7.94 10.56 5.79
N SER A 66 7.44 11.39 6.72
CA SER A 66 7.26 12.84 6.50
C SER A 66 6.44 13.18 5.25
N LEU A 67 5.38 12.41 5.00
CA LEU A 67 4.48 12.57 3.86
C LEU A 67 3.13 13.16 4.33
N ASP A 68 2.74 14.26 3.70
CA ASP A 68 1.46 14.93 3.99
C ASP A 68 0.27 14.27 3.30
N TYR A 69 0.51 13.33 2.38
CA TYR A 69 -0.51 12.68 1.58
C TYR A 69 -0.37 11.16 1.54
N ALA A 70 -1.51 10.48 1.47
CA ALA A 70 -1.61 9.05 1.28
C ALA A 70 -2.66 8.71 0.21
N TRP A 71 -2.45 7.61 -0.51
CA TRP A 71 -3.36 7.08 -1.50
C TRP A 71 -3.87 5.71 -1.08
N VAL A 72 -5.17 5.49 -1.22
CA VAL A 72 -5.87 4.24 -0.92
C VAL A 72 -6.92 4.01 -2.00
N ASP A 73 -6.83 2.91 -2.72
CA ASP A 73 -7.73 2.54 -3.84
C ASP A 73 -9.21 2.64 -3.50
N THR A 74 -9.63 2.17 -2.31
CA THR A 74 -11.02 2.18 -1.87
C THR A 74 -11.58 3.59 -1.62
N CYS A 75 -10.71 4.58 -1.36
CA CYS A 75 -11.08 5.95 -1.02
C CYS A 75 -10.67 6.97 -2.09
N CYS A 76 -9.71 6.66 -2.94
CA CYS A 76 -9.15 7.59 -3.92
C CYS A 76 -9.69 7.34 -5.33
N ILE A 77 -10.27 6.17 -5.60
CA ILE A 77 -10.99 5.85 -6.84
C ILE A 77 -12.49 5.82 -6.55
N ASP A 78 -13.25 6.59 -7.31
CA ASP A 78 -14.71 6.56 -7.31
C ASP A 78 -15.20 5.39 -8.16
N LYS A 79 -15.50 4.29 -7.48
CA LYS A 79 -16.01 3.07 -8.13
C LYS A 79 -17.44 3.21 -8.64
N SER A 80 -18.16 4.27 -8.30
CA SER A 80 -19.51 4.54 -8.81
C SER A 80 -19.50 5.24 -10.18
N SER A 81 -18.38 5.85 -10.54
CA SER A 81 -18.14 6.46 -11.84
C SER A 81 -17.35 5.50 -12.73
N SER A 82 -17.96 5.01 -13.81
CA SER A 82 -17.29 4.11 -14.75
C SER A 82 -16.07 4.76 -15.42
N ALA A 83 -16.13 6.07 -15.67
CA ALA A 83 -15.02 6.84 -16.21
C ALA A 83 -13.84 6.87 -15.24
N ASP A 84 -14.10 7.19 -13.97
CA ASP A 84 -13.06 7.29 -12.94
C ASP A 84 -12.49 5.92 -12.56
N LEU A 85 -13.33 4.88 -12.54
CA LEU A 85 -12.86 3.50 -12.35
C LEU A 85 -11.92 3.07 -13.48
N SER A 86 -12.26 3.38 -14.74
CA SER A 86 -11.42 3.06 -15.89
C SER A 86 -10.09 3.82 -15.85
N GLU A 87 -10.14 5.12 -15.52
CA GLU A 87 -8.94 5.94 -15.34
C GLU A 87 -8.06 5.43 -14.20
N GLY A 88 -8.66 5.06 -13.07
CA GLY A 88 -7.97 4.50 -11.91
C GLY A 88 -7.26 3.18 -12.22
N ILE A 89 -7.89 2.30 -13.00
CA ILE A 89 -7.28 1.04 -13.47
C ILE A 89 -6.11 1.34 -14.41
N ASN A 90 -6.32 2.21 -15.41
CA ASN A 90 -5.29 2.55 -16.40
C ASN A 90 -4.09 3.29 -15.78
N SER A 91 -4.31 4.00 -14.67
CA SER A 91 -3.27 4.78 -13.99
C SER A 91 -2.61 4.03 -12.82
N MET A 92 -3.05 2.82 -12.51
CA MET A 92 -2.65 2.12 -11.29
C MET A 92 -1.15 1.84 -11.24
N TYR A 93 -0.56 1.42 -12.36
CA TYR A 93 0.89 1.28 -12.50
C TYR A 93 1.63 2.57 -12.11
N ARG A 94 1.24 3.70 -12.71
CA ARG A 94 1.84 5.01 -12.43
C ARG A 94 1.67 5.40 -10.97
N TYR A 95 0.50 5.14 -10.38
CA TYR A 95 0.26 5.45 -8.97
C TYR A 95 1.19 4.68 -8.02
N TYR A 96 1.56 3.44 -8.36
CA TYR A 96 2.55 2.68 -7.59
C TYR A 96 3.99 3.11 -7.91
N GLU A 97 4.28 3.49 -9.15
CA GLU A 97 5.62 3.93 -9.59
C GLU A 97 6.03 5.27 -8.95
N GLU A 98 5.10 6.23 -8.92
CA GLU A 98 5.34 7.59 -8.42
C GLU A 98 5.21 7.70 -6.89
N ALA A 99 4.69 6.66 -6.22
CA ALA A 99 4.60 6.64 -4.77
C ALA A 99 5.99 6.71 -4.13
N ALA A 100 6.11 7.54 -3.09
CA ALA A 100 7.35 7.63 -2.33
C ALA A 100 7.64 6.33 -1.56
N VAL A 101 6.58 5.67 -1.08
CA VAL A 101 6.63 4.36 -0.43
C VAL A 101 5.32 3.62 -0.64
N CYS A 102 5.41 2.33 -0.94
CA CYS A 102 4.29 1.39 -0.90
C CYS A 102 4.23 0.74 0.48
N ILE A 103 3.17 0.99 1.23
CA ILE A 103 2.94 0.40 2.53
C ILE A 103 2.04 -0.82 2.32
N VAL A 104 2.59 -2.00 2.54
CA VAL A 104 1.87 -3.27 2.48
C VAL A 104 1.33 -3.57 3.88
N TYR A 105 0.01 -3.58 4.03
CA TYR A 105 -0.65 -3.91 5.30
C TYR A 105 -1.27 -5.31 5.26
N MET A 106 -0.66 -6.23 6.01
CA MET A 106 -1.07 -7.63 6.12
C MET A 106 -1.93 -7.83 7.38
N SER A 107 -3.24 -7.62 7.21
CA SER A 107 -4.23 -7.70 8.30
C SER A 107 -4.34 -9.06 8.99
N ASP A 108 -3.84 -10.12 8.34
CA ASP A 108 -3.84 -11.50 8.81
C ASP A 108 -2.50 -11.97 9.41
N VAL A 109 -1.50 -11.08 9.45
CA VAL A 109 -0.23 -11.32 10.14
C VAL A 109 -0.32 -10.79 11.57
N PRO A 110 -0.17 -11.66 12.61
CA PRO A 110 -0.27 -11.25 14.00
C PRO A 110 0.72 -10.15 14.40
N ALA A 111 0.34 -9.33 15.37
CA ALA A 111 1.20 -8.26 15.91
C ALA A 111 2.45 -8.78 16.64
N SER A 112 2.51 -10.08 16.97
CA SER A 112 3.68 -10.73 17.56
C SER A 112 4.80 -11.01 16.55
N CYS A 113 4.50 -10.99 15.25
CA CYS A 113 5.50 -11.12 14.20
C CYS A 113 6.33 -9.84 14.12
N ASN A 114 7.60 -9.94 13.75
CA ASN A 114 8.51 -8.79 13.65
C ASN A 114 9.49 -8.89 12.48
N ALA A 115 9.36 -9.93 11.67
CA ALA A 115 10.28 -10.22 10.57
C ALA A 115 9.52 -10.79 9.36
N LEU A 116 10.04 -10.58 8.15
CA LEU A 116 9.48 -11.18 6.94
C LEU A 116 9.63 -12.70 6.92
N GLU A 117 10.63 -13.22 7.64
CA GLU A 117 10.93 -14.64 7.81
C GLU A 117 9.87 -15.38 8.65
N ASP A 118 8.99 -14.66 9.36
CA ASP A 118 7.96 -15.26 10.20
C ASP A 118 7.00 -16.11 9.36
N LYS A 119 6.73 -17.34 9.80
CA LYS A 119 5.88 -18.30 9.07
C LYS A 119 4.48 -17.74 8.74
N ALA A 120 3.92 -16.91 9.62
CA ALA A 120 2.62 -16.28 9.40
C ALA A 120 2.63 -15.28 8.22
N VAL A 121 3.78 -14.67 7.91
CA VAL A 121 3.95 -13.76 6.77
C VAL A 121 3.84 -14.52 5.46
N ASN A 122 4.54 -15.65 5.34
CA ASN A 122 4.44 -16.54 4.17
C ASN A 122 2.98 -17.02 3.92
N GLN A 123 2.22 -17.21 4.99
CA GLN A 123 0.83 -17.65 4.91
C GLN A 123 -0.18 -16.51 4.68
N SER A 124 0.29 -15.25 4.61
CA SER A 124 -0.60 -14.12 4.39
C SER A 124 -1.30 -14.22 3.04
N ARG A 125 -2.60 -13.94 3.03
CA ARG A 125 -3.41 -13.82 1.82
C ARG A 125 -2.90 -12.74 0.87
N TRP A 126 -2.02 -11.84 1.31
CA TRP A 126 -1.43 -10.85 0.43
C TRP A 126 -0.62 -11.52 -0.69
N PHE A 127 0.23 -12.50 -0.38
CA PHE A 127 1.06 -13.19 -1.39
C PHE A 127 0.29 -14.03 -2.42
N THR A 128 -0.99 -14.33 -2.18
CA THR A 128 -1.78 -15.23 -3.04
C THR A 128 -2.65 -14.50 -4.08
N ARG A 129 -2.60 -13.17 -4.16
CA ARG A 129 -3.46 -12.39 -5.08
C ARG A 129 -2.71 -11.97 -6.34
N GLY A 130 -3.38 -12.05 -7.50
CA GLY A 130 -2.80 -11.69 -8.80
C GLY A 130 -2.39 -10.21 -8.95
N TRP A 131 -2.89 -9.30 -8.09
CA TRP A 131 -2.56 -7.88 -8.16
C TRP A 131 -1.29 -7.49 -7.38
N THR A 132 -0.80 -8.33 -6.45
CA THR A 132 0.36 -7.98 -5.62
C THR A 132 1.66 -7.88 -6.41
N LEU A 133 1.71 -8.44 -7.62
CA LEU A 133 2.87 -8.34 -8.49
C LEU A 133 3.19 -6.88 -8.84
N GLN A 134 2.19 -6.08 -9.24
CA GLN A 134 2.42 -4.67 -9.55
C GLN A 134 2.72 -3.87 -8.27
N GLU A 135 2.00 -4.16 -7.19
CA GLU A 135 2.16 -3.47 -5.90
C GLU A 135 3.54 -3.75 -5.25
N LEU A 136 4.18 -4.87 -5.62
CA LEU A 136 5.51 -5.27 -5.17
C LEU A 136 6.64 -4.79 -6.09
N LEU A 137 6.46 -4.94 -7.41
CA LEU A 137 7.53 -4.73 -8.38
C LEU A 137 7.60 -3.31 -8.93
N VAL A 138 6.51 -2.55 -8.90
CA VAL A 138 6.50 -1.21 -9.48
C VAL A 138 7.09 -0.17 -8.54
N PRO A 139 6.76 -0.16 -7.23
CA PRO A 139 7.35 0.80 -6.30
C PRO A 139 8.85 0.56 -6.07
N LYS A 140 9.60 1.65 -5.89
CA LYS A 140 11.03 1.59 -5.54
C LYS A 140 11.28 1.21 -4.08
N HIS A 141 10.30 1.50 -3.22
CA HIS A 141 10.35 1.23 -1.78
C HIS A 141 9.02 0.62 -1.35
N VAL A 142 9.07 -0.60 -0.82
CA VAL A 142 7.93 -1.32 -0.27
C VAL A 142 8.22 -1.63 1.20
N ALA A 143 7.30 -1.29 2.09
CA ALA A 143 7.45 -1.52 3.53
C ALA A 143 6.29 -2.39 4.02
N PHE A 144 6.62 -3.51 4.66
CA PHE A 144 5.67 -4.53 5.07
C PHE A 144 5.31 -4.37 6.54
N PHE A 145 4.01 -4.34 6.82
CA PHE A 145 3.47 -4.17 8.16
C PHE A 145 2.44 -5.25 8.50
N GLY A 146 2.51 -5.74 9.73
CA GLY A 146 1.51 -6.66 10.28
C GLY A 146 0.26 -5.93 10.80
N GLN A 147 -0.67 -6.70 11.37
CA GLN A 147 -1.94 -6.19 11.92
C GLN A 147 -1.74 -5.09 12.99
N GLY A 148 -0.62 -5.13 13.72
CA GLY A 148 -0.28 -4.17 14.76
C GLY A 148 0.42 -2.90 14.27
N TRP A 149 0.59 -2.72 12.95
CA TRP A 149 1.49 -1.70 12.37
C TRP A 149 2.96 -1.87 12.80
N ASN A 150 3.32 -3.08 13.20
CA ASN A 150 4.69 -3.52 13.40
C ASN A 150 5.39 -3.70 12.05
N LEU A 151 6.57 -3.11 11.89
CA LEU A 151 7.40 -3.27 10.69
C LEU A 151 7.93 -4.71 10.65
N LEU A 152 7.75 -5.38 9.52
CA LEU A 152 8.24 -6.74 9.27
C LEU A 152 9.49 -6.73 8.38
N GLY A 153 9.61 -5.75 7.49
CA GLY A 153 10.76 -5.59 6.62
C GLY A 153 10.53 -4.56 5.52
N ILE A 154 11.61 -4.21 4.83
CA ILE A 154 11.60 -3.24 3.72
C ILE A 154 12.19 -3.91 2.49
N LEU A 155 11.51 -3.76 1.35
CA LEU A 155 12.03 -4.09 0.03
C LEU A 155 12.37 -2.82 -0.76
N SER A 156 13.62 -2.72 -1.20
CA SER A 156 14.23 -1.64 -1.96
C SER A 156 15.53 -2.15 -2.59
N SER A 157 16.19 -1.33 -3.39
CA SER A 157 17.50 -1.67 -3.96
C SER A 157 18.60 -1.94 -2.93
N ASN A 158 18.47 -1.39 -1.71
CA ASN A 158 19.42 -1.55 -0.62
C ASN A 158 18.95 -2.54 0.46
N SER A 159 17.90 -3.31 0.20
CA SER A 159 17.34 -4.23 1.19
C SER A 159 18.34 -5.28 1.65
N LYS A 160 18.20 -5.67 2.91
CA LYS A 160 19.01 -6.74 3.48
C LYS A 160 18.75 -8.02 2.69
N ARG A 161 19.78 -8.86 2.60
CA ARG A 161 19.68 -10.14 1.89
C ARG A 161 18.53 -11.01 2.41
N GLY A 162 18.28 -11.01 3.72
CA GLY A 162 17.17 -11.75 4.34
C GLY A 162 15.80 -11.33 3.80
N GLU A 163 15.51 -10.03 3.79
CA GLU A 163 14.20 -9.48 3.38
C GLU A 163 13.85 -9.85 1.93
N ALA A 164 14.78 -9.62 1.00
CA ALA A 164 14.56 -9.95 -0.40
C ALA A 164 14.48 -11.46 -0.64
N LYS A 165 15.29 -12.24 0.08
CA LYS A 165 15.27 -13.71 0.00
C LYS A 165 13.91 -14.27 0.46
N SER A 166 13.38 -13.82 1.59
CA SER A 166 12.06 -14.27 2.07
C SER A 166 10.96 -13.95 1.06
N ILE A 167 10.95 -12.72 0.52
CA ILE A 167 9.96 -12.34 -0.50
C ILE A 167 10.15 -13.17 -1.78
N ALA A 168 11.38 -13.44 -2.20
CA ALA A 168 11.67 -14.30 -3.35
C ALA A 168 11.16 -15.73 -3.15
N GLU A 169 11.32 -16.30 -1.96
CA GLU A 169 10.79 -17.62 -1.62
C GLU A 169 9.26 -17.67 -1.67
N TYR A 170 8.58 -16.59 -1.27
CA TYR A 170 7.11 -16.55 -1.24
C TYR A 170 6.49 -16.29 -2.61
N THR A 171 7.19 -15.53 -3.45
CA THR A 171 6.67 -15.07 -4.75
C THR A 171 7.24 -15.82 -5.95
N ASN A 172 8.33 -16.58 -5.76
CA ASN A 172 9.17 -17.14 -6.82
C ASN A 172 9.80 -16.09 -7.76
N ILE A 173 9.85 -14.82 -7.34
CA ILE A 173 10.49 -13.75 -8.10
C ILE A 173 11.98 -13.66 -7.71
N PRO A 174 12.92 -13.61 -8.67
CA PRO A 174 14.34 -13.49 -8.34
C PRO A 174 14.65 -12.24 -7.51
N GLU A 175 15.54 -12.35 -6.52
CA GLU A 175 15.96 -11.24 -5.66
C GLU A 175 16.47 -10.02 -6.48
N GLU A 176 17.12 -10.27 -7.62
CA GLU A 176 17.64 -9.21 -8.50
C GLU A 176 16.53 -8.35 -9.11
N VAL A 177 15.37 -8.95 -9.39
CA VAL A 177 14.18 -8.25 -9.90
C VAL A 177 13.53 -7.48 -8.76
N LEU A 178 13.38 -8.11 -7.58
CA LEU A 178 12.82 -7.48 -6.37
C LEU A 178 13.64 -6.27 -5.89
N LYS A 179 14.96 -6.32 -6.04
CA LYS A 179 15.88 -5.23 -5.69
C LYS A 179 16.05 -4.20 -6.81
N HIS A 180 15.32 -4.32 -7.92
CA HIS A 180 15.48 -3.45 -9.10
C HIS A 180 16.90 -3.41 -9.67
N VAL A 181 17.70 -4.46 -9.44
CA VAL A 181 19.06 -4.60 -9.99
C VAL A 181 19.00 -4.98 -11.47
N LYS A 182 17.95 -5.69 -11.87
CA LYS A 182 17.56 -5.90 -13.28
C LYS A 182 16.11 -5.49 -13.45
N ARG A 183 15.81 -4.75 -14.52
CA ARG A 183 14.41 -4.54 -14.92
C ARG A 183 13.83 -5.88 -15.37
N PRO A 184 12.57 -6.20 -15.04
CA PRO A 184 11.90 -7.37 -15.61
C PRO A 184 12.02 -7.28 -17.14
N SER A 185 12.61 -8.28 -17.78
CA SER A 185 12.57 -8.42 -19.23
C SER A 185 11.10 -8.59 -19.62
N GLY A 186 10.58 -7.62 -20.38
CA GLY A 186 9.21 -7.63 -20.91
C GLY A 186 8.97 -8.73 -21.93
#